data_AF-A0A7L8ACB9-F1
#
_entry.id   AF-A0A7L8ACB9-F1
#
_cell.length_a   1.000
_cell.length_b   1.000
_cell.length_c   1.000
_cell.angle_alpha   90.00
_cell.angle_beta   90.00
_cell.angle_gamma   90.00
#
_symmetry.space_group_name_H-M   'P 1'
#
loop_
_entity.id
_entity.type
_entity.pdbx_description
1 polymer ?
#
loop_
_entity_poly.entity_id
_entity_poly.type
_entity_poly.pdbx_seq_one_letter_code
_entity_poly.pdbx_strand_id
1 'polypeptide(L)'
;MMIFGLIMAPFGTFMEEVWHLKDYWDPPYLIHFPYFILEDTIFSFLITGISVGIYDFFFVKGYEVLNNKKKIHTYAGVILLIAEILILLLFTNYLGYNSIIVCSFSFMLFAFLMILLRRDLLLPSLLSGIFILIIIIPTYSVLVNYLSPNYVDNYFFLTETNLGKTVLGNIPLTEIFWYFSWGCCGSILYDFQRNYKKIGKK
;
A
#
# COMPACT_ATOMS: atom_id res chain seq x y z
N MET A 1 -6.67 12.34 -6.48
CA MET A 1 -5.40 11.61 -6.72
C MET A 1 -4.29 12.26 -5.89
N MET A 2 -3.71 13.40 -6.30
CA MET A 2 -2.63 14.06 -5.52
C MET A 2 -3.02 14.47 -4.09
N ILE A 3 -4.25 14.97 -3.88
CA ILE A 3 -4.75 15.29 -2.53
C ILE A 3 -4.79 14.05 -1.64
N PHE A 4 -5.14 12.88 -2.20
CA PHE A 4 -5.19 11.65 -1.43
C PHE A 4 -3.78 11.17 -1.07
N GLY A 5 -2.81 11.33 -1.99
CA GLY A 5 -1.39 11.12 -1.70
C GLY A 5 -0.90 12.03 -0.57
N LEU A 6 -1.24 13.33 -0.58
CA LEU A 6 -0.84 14.26 0.48
C LEU A 6 -1.39 13.89 1.85
N ILE A 7 -2.63 13.38 1.89
CA ILE A 7 -3.27 12.93 3.14
C ILE A 7 -2.60 11.66 3.66
N MET A 8 -2.22 10.73 2.78
CA MET A 8 -1.61 9.46 3.17
C MET A 8 -0.11 9.54 3.46
N ALA A 9 0.58 10.54 2.93
CA ALA A 9 2.02 10.73 3.15
C ALA A 9 2.44 10.75 4.64
N PRO A 10 1.83 11.56 5.52
CA PRO A 10 2.17 11.55 6.96
C PRO A 10 1.78 10.22 7.63
N PHE A 11 0.77 9.53 7.12
CA PHE A 11 0.35 8.24 7.67
C PHE A 11 1.37 7.14 7.37
N GLY A 12 1.92 7.12 6.15
CA GLY A 12 2.94 6.15 5.77
C GLY A 12 4.21 6.28 6.60
N THR A 13 4.75 7.50 6.77
CA THR A 13 5.92 7.71 7.65
C THR A 13 5.62 7.40 9.12
N PHE A 14 4.41 7.67 9.60
CA PHE A 14 4.01 7.29 10.96
C PHE A 14 3.98 5.77 11.14
N MET A 15 3.41 5.04 10.17
CA MET A 15 3.38 3.57 10.20
C MET A 15 4.78 2.96 10.19
N GLU A 16 5.65 3.54 9.36
CA GLU A 16 7.04 3.13 9.22
C GLU A 16 7.81 3.21 10.55
N GLU A 17 7.83 4.40 11.16
CA GLU A 17 8.52 4.66 12.42
C GLU A 17 7.99 3.81 13.59
N VAL A 18 6.67 3.64 13.66
CA VAL A 18 6.03 3.01 14.83
C VAL A 18 6.11 1.49 14.76
N TRP A 19 6.06 0.89 13.56
CA TRP A 19 6.00 -0.56 13.40
C TRP A 19 7.12 -1.13 12.52
N HIS A 20 7.21 -0.71 11.25
CA HIS A 20 8.08 -1.39 10.28
C HIS A 20 9.57 -1.29 10.62
N LEU A 21 10.03 -0.15 11.15
CA LEU A 21 11.42 0.00 11.62
C LEU A 21 11.80 -0.89 12.80
N LYS A 22 10.81 -1.48 13.51
CA LYS A 22 11.07 -2.29 14.70
C LYS A 22 11.20 -3.77 14.41
N ASP A 23 10.50 -4.26 13.39
CA ASP A 23 10.37 -5.70 13.17
C ASP A 23 10.50 -6.14 11.70
N TYR A 24 10.59 -5.20 10.75
CA TYR A 24 10.68 -5.51 9.33
C TYR A 24 12.05 -5.22 8.72
N TRP A 25 12.51 -3.97 8.82
CA TRP A 25 13.78 -3.52 8.23
C TRP A 25 14.28 -2.24 8.91
N ASP A 26 15.55 -1.89 8.67
CA ASP A 26 16.19 -0.68 9.21
C ASP A 26 17.12 -0.04 8.16
N PRO A 27 16.55 0.69 7.19
CA PRO A 27 17.32 1.27 6.10
C PRO A 27 18.10 2.54 6.52
N PRO A 28 19.21 2.86 5.83
CA PRO A 28 19.95 4.09 6.10
C PRO A 28 19.21 5.30 5.49
N TYR A 29 18.61 6.14 6.33
CA TYR A 29 17.94 7.38 5.92
C TYR A 29 18.92 8.56 5.74
N LEU A 30 18.64 9.45 4.79
CA LEU A 30 19.34 10.73 4.64
C LEU A 30 18.76 11.78 5.60
N ILE A 31 17.42 11.83 5.75
CA ILE A 31 16.73 12.78 6.63
C ILE A 31 15.69 12.06 7.50
N HIS A 32 16.08 11.80 8.75
CA HIS A 32 15.26 11.15 9.76
C HIS A 32 15.04 12.05 10.97
N PHE A 33 13.79 12.41 11.23
CA PHE A 33 13.33 13.06 12.46
C PHE A 33 12.34 12.14 13.19
N PRO A 34 12.17 12.26 14.52
CA PRO A 34 11.18 11.47 15.24
C PRO A 34 9.78 11.62 14.61
N TYR A 35 9.18 10.50 14.22
CA TYR A 35 7.86 10.42 13.57
C TYR A 35 7.75 11.13 12.20
N PHE A 36 8.88 11.52 11.59
CA PHE A 36 8.90 12.10 10.26
C PHE A 36 10.19 11.71 9.53
N ILE A 37 10.02 10.88 8.51
CA ILE A 37 11.08 10.43 7.61
C ILE A 37 10.75 10.99 6.22
N LEU A 38 11.66 11.79 5.66
CA LEU A 38 11.37 12.53 4.44
C LEU A 38 11.18 11.57 3.26
N GLU A 39 12.06 10.58 3.14
CA GLU A 39 12.07 9.58 2.09
C GLU A 39 10.77 8.78 2.10
N ASP A 40 10.34 8.30 3.26
CA ASP A 40 9.10 7.54 3.39
C ASP A 40 7.86 8.40 3.18
N THR A 41 7.92 9.69 3.54
CA THR A 41 6.85 10.65 3.24
C THR A 41 6.70 10.84 1.73
N ILE A 42 7.82 11.03 1.01
CA ILE A 42 7.83 11.17 -0.45
C ILE A 42 7.37 9.87 -1.12
N PHE A 43 7.90 8.74 -0.67
CA PHE A 43 7.52 7.42 -1.16
C PHE A 43 6.03 7.16 -0.95
N SER A 44 5.51 7.39 0.26
CA SER A 44 4.10 7.23 0.62
C SER A 44 3.18 8.13 -0.22
N PHE A 45 3.59 9.38 -0.44
CA PHE A 45 2.89 10.29 -1.34
C PHE A 45 2.80 9.73 -2.77
N LEU A 46 3.93 9.29 -3.32
CA LEU A 46 4.03 8.80 -4.70
C LEU A 46 3.27 7.49 -4.88
N ILE A 47 3.51 6.49 -4.02
CA ILE A 47 2.88 5.18 -4.16
C ILE A 47 1.37 5.26 -3.99
N THR A 48 0.88 6.10 -3.07
CA THR A 48 -0.55 6.37 -2.93
C THR A 48 -1.11 7.08 -4.16
N GLY A 49 -0.42 8.13 -4.64
CA GLY A 49 -0.86 8.90 -5.80
C GLY A 49 -0.98 8.03 -7.06
N ILE A 50 0.02 7.17 -7.29
CA ILE A 50 0.06 6.21 -8.39
C ILE A 50 -1.03 5.15 -8.20
N SER A 51 -1.16 4.56 -7.00
CA SER A 51 -2.17 3.53 -6.69
C SER A 51 -3.58 3.99 -7.01
N VAL A 52 -3.96 5.18 -6.53
CA VAL A 52 -5.28 5.78 -6.81
C VAL A 52 -5.48 6.05 -8.30
N GLY A 53 -4.41 6.27 -9.05
CA GLY A 53 -4.49 6.84 -10.39
C GLY A 53 -4.23 5.93 -11.57
N ILE A 54 -3.53 4.84 -11.36
CA ILE A 54 -2.96 4.06 -12.46
C ILE A 54 -4.05 3.42 -13.31
N TYR A 55 -5.11 2.89 -12.70
CA TYR A 55 -6.25 2.35 -13.44
C TYR A 55 -6.98 3.43 -14.24
N ASP A 56 -7.16 4.61 -13.65
CA ASP A 56 -7.89 5.70 -14.29
C ASP A 56 -7.16 6.22 -15.51
N PHE A 57 -5.83 6.32 -15.39
CA PHE A 57 -4.94 6.72 -16.48
C PHE A 57 -5.14 5.83 -17.71
N PHE A 58 -5.15 4.50 -17.54
CA PHE A 58 -5.29 3.57 -18.65
C PHE A 58 -6.73 3.44 -19.14
N PHE A 59 -7.70 3.23 -18.24
CA PHE A 59 -9.02 2.70 -18.63
C PHE A 59 -10.18 3.68 -18.48
N VAL A 60 -10.04 4.80 -17.77
CA VAL A 60 -11.19 5.64 -17.41
C VAL A 60 -11.28 6.88 -18.28
N LYS A 61 -12.49 7.14 -18.78
CA LYS A 61 -12.84 8.35 -19.54
C LYS A 61 -13.53 9.40 -18.67
N GLY A 62 -14.27 8.97 -17.65
CA GLY A 62 -15.02 9.86 -16.77
C GLY A 62 -15.64 9.11 -15.59
N TYR A 63 -16.36 9.85 -14.76
CA TYR A 63 -16.95 9.35 -13.52
C TYR A 63 -18.44 9.65 -13.50
N GLU A 64 -19.22 8.68 -13.04
CA GLU A 64 -20.63 8.85 -12.72
C GLU A 64 -20.80 8.85 -11.20
N VAL A 65 -21.50 9.86 -10.66
CA VAL A 65 -21.84 9.89 -9.24
C VAL A 65 -23.05 9.00 -9.00
N LEU A 66 -22.88 7.93 -8.24
CA LEU A 66 -24.02 7.07 -7.90
C LEU A 66 -24.92 7.79 -6.91
N ASN A 67 -26.15 8.09 -7.33
CA ASN A 67 -27.13 8.88 -6.59
C ASN A 67 -27.75 8.15 -5.37
N ASN A 68 -27.13 7.04 -4.92
CA ASN A 68 -27.61 6.27 -3.79
C ASN A 68 -27.26 6.99 -2.47
N LYS A 69 -28.28 7.38 -1.71
CA LYS A 69 -28.25 8.15 -0.45
C LYS A 69 -27.45 7.53 0.72
N LYS A 70 -26.69 6.45 0.51
CA LYS A 70 -25.96 5.77 1.59
C LYS A 70 -24.67 6.53 1.93
N LYS A 71 -24.76 7.45 2.90
CA LYS A 71 -23.64 8.18 3.52
C LYS A 71 -22.58 7.28 4.20
N ILE A 72 -22.82 5.98 4.30
CA ILE A 72 -21.96 5.01 5.00
C ILE A 72 -20.52 5.02 4.46
N HIS A 73 -20.33 5.31 3.18
CA HIS A 73 -19.00 5.24 2.56
C HIS A 73 -18.15 6.50 2.78
N THR A 74 -18.74 7.64 3.17
CA THR A 74 -18.04 8.94 3.23
C THR A 74 -16.85 8.95 4.19
N TYR A 75 -16.90 8.14 5.24
CA TYR A 75 -15.84 8.03 6.25
C TYR A 75 -15.00 6.76 6.10
N ALA A 76 -15.15 6.01 5.00
CA ALA A 76 -14.48 4.72 4.81
C ALA A 76 -12.95 4.83 4.94
N GLY A 77 -12.33 5.87 4.38
CA GLY A 77 -10.89 6.10 4.53
C GLY A 77 -10.46 6.23 5.99
N VAL A 78 -11.10 7.13 6.75
CA VAL A 78 -10.77 7.33 8.17
C VAL A 78 -11.02 6.07 8.99
N ILE A 79 -12.14 5.37 8.73
CA ILE A 79 -12.47 4.11 9.41
C ILE A 79 -11.40 3.06 9.13
N LEU A 80 -10.92 2.93 7.90
CA LEU A 80 -9.89 1.98 7.52
C LEU A 80 -8.54 2.33 8.14
N LEU A 81 -8.16 3.62 8.22
CA LEU A 81 -6.93 4.02 8.91
C LEU A 81 -6.97 3.69 10.40
N ILE A 82 -8.10 3.96 11.07
CA ILE A 82 -8.28 3.61 12.48
C ILE A 82 -8.26 2.09 12.65
N ALA A 83 -8.96 1.35 11.78
CA ALA A 83 -8.97 -0.10 11.80
C ALA A 83 -7.56 -0.67 11.61
N GLU A 84 -6.77 -0.10 10.70
CA GLU A 84 -5.38 -0.50 10.46
C GLU A 84 -4.50 -0.31 11.69
N ILE A 85 -4.59 0.87 12.33
CA ILE A 85 -3.86 1.13 13.58
C ILE A 85 -4.25 0.09 14.65
N LEU A 86 -5.54 -0.20 14.81
CA LEU A 86 -6.01 -1.17 15.80
C LEU A 86 -5.55 -2.60 15.46
N ILE A 87 -5.54 -2.97 14.18
CA ILE A 87 -5.03 -4.27 13.72
C ILE A 87 -3.54 -4.38 14.01
N LEU A 88 -2.74 -3.37 13.67
CA LEU A 88 -1.31 -3.38 13.97
C LEU A 88 -1.08 -3.45 15.48
N LEU A 89 -1.71 -2.59 16.28
CA LEU A 89 -1.60 -2.66 17.75
C LEU A 89 -1.94 -4.04 18.32
N LEU A 90 -2.98 -4.70 17.81
CA LEU A 90 -3.36 -6.03 18.28
C LEU A 90 -2.40 -7.12 17.79
N PHE A 91 -2.16 -7.20 16.48
CA PHE A 91 -1.45 -8.33 15.91
C PHE A 91 0.08 -8.20 16.03
N THR A 92 0.64 -6.99 15.97
CA THR A 92 2.09 -6.80 16.12
C THR A 92 2.46 -6.60 17.58
N ASN A 93 1.92 -5.57 18.27
CA ASN A 93 2.36 -5.27 19.64
C ASN A 93 1.91 -6.32 20.66
N TYR A 94 0.71 -6.87 20.53
CA TYR A 94 0.17 -7.83 21.51
C TYR A 94 0.42 -9.29 21.13
N LEU A 95 0.26 -9.67 19.85
CA LEU A 95 0.46 -11.05 19.39
C LEU A 95 1.86 -11.34 18.81
N GLY A 96 2.67 -10.31 18.54
CA GLY A 96 4.05 -10.49 18.06
C GLY A 96 4.18 -10.91 16.60
N TYR A 97 3.16 -10.72 15.77
CA TYR A 97 3.28 -10.94 14.32
C TYR A 97 4.04 -9.80 13.67
N ASN A 98 4.79 -10.12 12.62
CA ASN A 98 5.54 -9.11 11.86
C ASN A 98 4.60 -8.11 11.15
N SER A 99 4.94 -6.83 11.24
CA SER A 99 4.14 -5.71 10.77
C SER A 99 3.87 -5.70 9.27
N ILE A 100 4.85 -6.04 8.42
CA ILE A 100 4.63 -6.02 6.96
C ILE A 100 3.60 -7.07 6.55
N ILE A 101 3.62 -8.23 7.22
CA ILE A 101 2.67 -9.32 6.96
C ILE A 101 1.27 -8.89 7.40
N VAL A 102 1.14 -8.41 8.64
CA VAL A 102 -0.14 -7.95 9.19
C VAL A 102 -0.77 -6.87 8.30
N CYS A 103 0.02 -5.88 7.90
CA CYS A 103 -0.41 -4.77 7.06
C CYS A 103 -0.82 -5.24 5.64
N SER A 104 -0.06 -6.16 5.05
CA SER A 104 -0.40 -6.69 3.73
C SER A 104 -1.72 -7.47 3.74
N PHE A 105 -1.92 -8.29 4.78
CA PHE A 105 -3.16 -9.06 4.94
C PHE A 105 -4.37 -8.18 5.26
N SER A 106 -4.21 -7.13 6.09
CA SER A 106 -5.29 -6.19 6.39
C SER A 106 -5.71 -5.40 5.13
N PHE A 107 -4.76 -4.93 4.31
CA PHE A 107 -5.07 -4.29 3.04
C PHE A 107 -5.84 -5.21 2.09
N MET A 108 -5.44 -6.48 1.98
CA MET A 108 -6.19 -7.45 1.18
C MET A 108 -7.60 -7.70 1.73
N LEU A 109 -7.75 -7.79 3.06
CA LEU A 109 -9.05 -7.93 3.71
C LEU A 109 -9.93 -6.72 3.44
N PHE A 110 -9.41 -5.50 3.56
CA PHE A 110 -10.13 -4.27 3.29
C PHE A 110 -10.54 -4.15 1.83
N ALA A 111 -9.63 -4.44 0.89
CA ALA A 111 -9.95 -4.50 -0.53
C ALA A 111 -11.09 -5.49 -0.79
N PHE A 112 -11.00 -6.70 -0.22
CA PHE A 112 -12.02 -7.72 -0.35
C PHE A 112 -13.38 -7.23 0.18
N LEU A 113 -13.43 -6.68 1.40
CA LEU A 113 -14.66 -6.14 2.01
C LEU A 113 -15.28 -5.01 1.16
N MET A 114 -14.47 -4.09 0.64
CA MET A 114 -14.95 -3.03 -0.25
C MET A 114 -15.53 -3.61 -1.54
N ILE A 115 -14.89 -4.63 -2.12
CA ILE A 115 -15.36 -5.32 -3.33
C ILE A 115 -16.66 -6.08 -3.06
N LEU A 116 -16.83 -6.72 -1.90
CA LEU A 116 -18.09 -7.38 -1.53
C LEU A 116 -19.27 -6.40 -1.59
N LEU A 117 -19.05 -5.16 -1.13
CA LEU A 117 -20.04 -4.09 -1.09
C LEU A 117 -20.20 -3.36 -2.44
N ARG A 118 -19.13 -3.28 -3.23
CA ARG A 118 -19.07 -2.60 -4.55
C ARG A 118 -18.32 -3.47 -5.55
N ARG A 119 -19.05 -4.43 -6.15
CA ARG A 119 -18.50 -5.46 -7.04
C ARG A 119 -17.80 -4.90 -8.29
N ASP A 120 -18.18 -3.71 -8.73
CA ASP A 120 -17.56 -3.04 -9.87
C ASP A 120 -16.13 -2.55 -9.57
N LEU A 121 -15.68 -2.56 -8.31
CA LEU A 121 -14.31 -2.23 -7.91
C LEU A 121 -13.33 -3.40 -8.07
N LEU A 122 -13.80 -4.62 -8.36
CA LEU A 122 -12.93 -5.80 -8.49
C LEU A 122 -11.83 -5.61 -9.53
N LEU A 123 -12.20 -5.21 -10.75
CA LEU A 123 -11.25 -5.05 -11.84
C LEU A 123 -10.32 -3.85 -11.61
N PRO A 124 -10.81 -2.66 -11.19
CA PRO A 124 -9.95 -1.57 -10.74
C PRO A 124 -8.92 -1.99 -9.68
N SER A 125 -9.32 -2.76 -8.68
CA SER A 125 -8.46 -3.23 -7.60
C SER A 125 -7.32 -4.11 -8.12
N LEU A 126 -7.67 -5.22 -8.77
CA LEU A 126 -6.69 -6.22 -9.21
C LEU A 126 -5.72 -5.67 -10.26
N LEU A 127 -6.23 -4.93 -11.26
CA LEU A 127 -5.37 -4.37 -12.28
C LEU A 127 -4.43 -3.31 -11.70
N SER A 128 -4.89 -2.50 -10.74
CA SER A 128 -4.00 -1.53 -10.07
C SER A 128 -2.89 -2.23 -9.29
N GLY A 129 -3.21 -3.29 -8.55
CA GLY A 129 -2.20 -4.13 -7.89
C GLY A 129 -1.16 -4.66 -8.88
N ILE A 130 -1.59 -5.21 -10.02
CA ILE A 130 -0.69 -5.70 -11.08
C ILE A 130 0.16 -4.58 -11.67
N PHE A 131 -0.42 -3.41 -11.97
CA PHE A 131 0.34 -2.30 -12.54
C PHE A 131 1.37 -1.73 -11.56
N ILE A 132 1.06 -1.69 -10.26
CA ILE A 132 2.06 -1.34 -9.26
C ILE A 132 3.22 -2.33 -9.31
N LEU A 133 2.96 -3.63 -9.37
CA LEU A 133 4.04 -4.62 -9.50
C LEU A 133 4.87 -4.43 -10.77
N ILE A 134 4.23 -4.10 -11.90
CA ILE A 134 4.93 -3.79 -13.16
C ILE A 134 5.89 -2.59 -13.01
N ILE A 135 5.56 -1.61 -12.15
CA ILE A 135 6.43 -0.46 -11.88
C ILE A 135 7.54 -0.83 -10.87
N ILE A 136 7.17 -1.56 -9.82
CA ILE A 136 8.05 -1.81 -8.68
C ILE A 136 9.08 -2.89 -8.98
N ILE A 137 8.71 -3.99 -9.65
CA ILE A 137 9.63 -5.11 -9.92
C ILE A 137 10.87 -4.63 -10.70
N PRO A 138 10.76 -3.88 -11.81
CA PRO A 138 11.93 -3.35 -12.51
C PRO A 138 12.75 -2.40 -11.63
N THR A 139 12.09 -1.51 -10.89
CA THR A 139 12.74 -0.56 -9.98
C THR A 139 13.57 -1.30 -8.92
N TYR A 140 12.97 -2.27 -8.23
CA TYR A 140 13.64 -3.09 -7.23
C TYR A 140 14.73 -3.95 -7.85
N SER A 141 14.50 -4.55 -9.02
CA SER A 141 15.52 -5.32 -9.72
C SER A 141 16.78 -4.48 -9.93
N VAL A 142 16.64 -3.24 -10.41
CA VAL A 142 17.77 -2.31 -10.57
C VAL A 142 18.43 -2.00 -9.23
N LEU A 143 17.64 -1.66 -8.20
CA LEU A 143 18.16 -1.26 -6.89
C LEU A 143 18.88 -2.41 -6.17
N VAL A 144 18.22 -3.55 -5.96
CA VAL A 144 18.71 -4.61 -5.06
C VAL A 144 19.48 -5.72 -5.77
N ASN A 145 19.45 -5.82 -7.10
CA ASN A 145 20.30 -6.80 -7.82
C ASN A 145 21.54 -6.16 -8.44
N TYR A 146 21.51 -4.87 -8.79
CA TYR A 146 22.61 -4.23 -9.52
C TYR A 146 23.29 -3.10 -8.73
N LEU A 147 22.53 -2.18 -8.15
CA LEU A 147 23.10 -1.02 -7.46
C LEU A 147 23.56 -1.33 -6.03
N SER A 148 22.81 -2.15 -5.31
CA SER A 148 23.13 -2.52 -3.92
C SER A 148 22.75 -3.98 -3.64
N PRO A 149 23.53 -4.96 -4.17
CA PRO A 149 23.23 -6.39 -4.05
C PRO A 149 23.05 -6.89 -2.62
N ASN A 150 23.81 -6.34 -1.66
CA ASN A 150 23.80 -6.77 -0.26
C ASN A 150 22.79 -5.97 0.59
N TYR A 151 21.96 -5.12 -0.02
CA TYR A 151 21.08 -4.23 0.71
C TYR A 151 20.08 -5.00 1.57
N VAL A 152 19.47 -6.05 1.02
CA VAL A 152 18.49 -6.86 1.73
C VAL A 152 19.12 -7.59 2.90
N ASP A 153 20.30 -8.18 2.72
CA ASP A 153 21.02 -8.88 3.78
C ASP A 153 21.42 -7.96 4.94
N ASN A 154 21.74 -6.69 4.63
CA ASN A 154 22.22 -5.74 5.64
C ASN A 154 21.11 -5.08 6.45
N TYR A 155 19.92 -4.90 5.85
CA TYR A 155 18.90 -4.02 6.41
C TYR A 155 17.55 -4.69 6.66
N PHE A 156 17.26 -5.86 6.09
CA PHE A 156 16.00 -6.57 6.35
C PHE A 156 16.19 -7.57 7.49
N PHE A 157 15.33 -7.48 8.51
CA PHE A 157 15.39 -8.38 9.67
C PHE A 157 14.90 -9.79 9.37
N LEU A 158 14.14 -9.96 8.27
CA LEU A 158 13.53 -11.23 7.92
C LEU A 158 14.41 -12.16 7.10
N THR A 159 15.58 -11.71 6.61
CA THR A 159 16.42 -12.43 5.63
C THR A 159 16.72 -13.89 6.02
N GLU A 160 17.00 -14.16 7.29
CA GLU A 160 17.31 -15.52 7.77
C GLU A 160 16.07 -16.33 8.20
N THR A 161 14.86 -15.82 7.95
CA THR A 161 13.61 -16.44 8.36
C THR A 161 12.86 -17.04 7.16
N ASN A 162 11.86 -17.88 7.43
CA ASN A 162 10.96 -18.40 6.39
C ASN A 162 10.20 -17.30 5.62
N LEU A 163 10.09 -16.10 6.19
CA LEU A 163 9.43 -14.95 5.57
C LEU A 163 10.39 -14.12 4.70
N GLY A 164 11.71 -14.22 4.91
CA GLY A 164 12.73 -13.49 4.14
C GLY A 164 13.04 -14.06 2.76
N LYS A 165 12.17 -14.92 2.21
CA LYS A 165 12.39 -15.50 0.89
C LYS A 165 12.43 -14.41 -0.17
N THR A 166 13.40 -14.48 -1.06
CA THR A 166 13.51 -13.56 -2.19
C THR A 166 12.99 -14.18 -3.49
N VAL A 167 12.66 -13.33 -4.46
CA VAL A 167 12.23 -13.69 -5.81
C VAL A 167 12.95 -12.80 -6.82
N LEU A 168 13.15 -13.30 -8.04
CA LEU A 168 13.80 -12.54 -9.13
C LEU A 168 15.15 -11.92 -8.71
N GLY A 169 15.97 -12.69 -7.99
CA GLY A 169 17.22 -12.23 -7.37
C GLY A 169 17.01 -11.94 -5.89
N ASN A 170 17.36 -10.73 -5.47
CA ASN A 170 17.35 -10.30 -4.08
C ASN A 170 16.06 -9.60 -3.67
N ILE A 171 15.00 -9.60 -4.49
CA ILE A 171 13.77 -8.86 -4.16
C ILE A 171 13.00 -9.63 -3.09
N PRO A 172 12.74 -9.06 -1.89
CA PRO A 172 11.99 -9.75 -0.86
C PRO A 172 10.56 -10.07 -1.33
N LEU A 173 10.10 -11.29 -1.12
CA LEU A 173 8.73 -11.68 -1.47
C LEU A 173 7.68 -10.87 -0.67
N THR A 174 8.03 -10.47 0.55
CA THR A 174 7.20 -9.61 1.40
C THR A 174 6.93 -8.25 0.77
N GLU A 175 7.92 -7.64 0.11
CA GLU A 175 7.76 -6.39 -0.65
C GLU A 175 6.72 -6.55 -1.76
N ILE A 176 6.85 -7.60 -2.57
CA ILE A 176 5.91 -7.89 -3.66
C ILE A 176 4.48 -8.02 -3.13
N PHE A 177 4.31 -8.73 -2.02
CA PHE A 177 3.00 -8.91 -1.41
C PHE A 177 2.44 -7.59 -0.88
N TRP A 178 3.26 -6.78 -0.22
CA TRP A 178 2.87 -5.48 0.31
C TRP A 178 2.44 -4.52 -0.81
N TYR A 179 3.26 -4.34 -1.84
CA TYR A 179 2.94 -3.46 -2.96
C TYR A 179 1.67 -3.87 -3.70
N PHE A 180 1.49 -5.17 -3.91
CA PHE A 180 0.27 -5.70 -4.53
C PHE A 180 -0.96 -5.41 -3.67
N SER A 181 -0.88 -5.68 -2.37
CA SER A 181 -1.99 -5.48 -1.43
C SER A 181 -2.40 -4.00 -1.31
N TRP A 182 -1.43 -3.10 -1.20
CA TRP A 182 -1.67 -1.66 -1.20
C TRP A 182 -2.22 -1.17 -2.55
N GLY A 183 -1.71 -1.70 -3.66
CA GLY A 183 -2.26 -1.40 -4.99
C GLY A 183 -3.71 -1.85 -5.15
N CYS A 184 -4.07 -3.00 -4.59
CA CYS A 184 -5.45 -3.48 -4.59
C CYS A 184 -6.36 -2.62 -3.70
N CYS A 185 -5.91 -2.24 -2.51
CA CYS A 185 -6.72 -1.51 -1.53
C CYS A 185 -6.80 -0.01 -1.82
N GLY A 186 -5.65 0.65 -1.94
CA GLY A 186 -5.53 2.10 -2.10
C GLY A 186 -6.19 2.61 -3.38
N SER A 187 -6.14 1.82 -4.46
CA SER A 187 -6.70 2.20 -5.76
C SER A 187 -8.22 2.37 -5.77
N ILE A 188 -8.93 1.61 -4.93
CA ILE A 188 -10.39 1.60 -4.89
C ILE A 188 -10.95 2.38 -3.70
N LEU A 189 -10.11 2.69 -2.71
CA LEU A 189 -10.53 3.40 -1.49
C LEU A 189 -11.14 4.77 -1.80
N TYR A 190 -10.50 5.52 -2.70
CA TYR A 190 -10.99 6.83 -3.10
C TYR A 190 -12.39 6.77 -3.75
N ASP A 191 -12.59 5.82 -4.66
CA ASP A 191 -13.87 5.64 -5.37
C ASP A 191 -14.96 5.09 -4.48
N PHE A 192 -14.59 4.18 -3.57
CA PHE A 192 -15.47 3.66 -2.55
C PHE A 192 -15.97 4.80 -1.66
N GLN A 193 -15.07 5.66 -1.17
CA GLN A 193 -15.42 6.78 -0.29
C GLN A 193 -16.31 7.83 -0.98
N ARG A 194 -16.01 8.14 -2.24
CA ARG A 194 -16.77 9.14 -3.03
C ARG A 194 -18.03 8.58 -3.67
N ASN A 195 -18.23 7.26 -3.60
CA ASN A 195 -19.31 6.55 -4.27
C ASN A 195 -19.36 6.84 -5.79
N TYR A 196 -18.19 6.94 -6.41
CA TYR A 196 -18.07 7.12 -7.85
C TYR A 196 -18.11 5.77 -8.57
N LYS A 197 -18.58 5.79 -9.81
CA LYS A 197 -18.48 4.67 -10.75
C LYS A 197 -17.65 5.11 -11.94
N LYS A 198 -16.66 4.30 -12.28
CA LYS A 198 -15.73 4.56 -13.40
C LYS A 198 -16.40 4.23 -14.72
N ILE A 199 -16.33 5.16 -15.68
CA ILE A 199 -16.81 4.95 -17.06
C ILE A 199 -15.60 4.63 -17.93
N GLY A 200 -15.59 3.43 -18.51
CA GLY A 200 -14.50 2.95 -19.36
C GLY A 200 -14.32 3.78 -20.64
N LYS A 201 -13.08 3.85 -21.13
CA LYS A 201 -12.79 4.26 -22.51
C LYS A 201 -13.38 3.22 -23.47
N LYS A 202 -13.97 3.69 -24.57
CA LYS A 202 -14.39 2.84 -25.68
C LYS A 202 -13.18 2.43 -26.50
#